data_AF-A0A495RE38-F1
#
_entry.id   AF-A0A495RE38-F1
#
_cell.length_a   1.000
_cell.length_b   1.000
_cell.length_c   1.000
_cell.angle_alpha   90.00
_cell.angle_beta   90.00
_cell.angle_gamma   90.00
#
_symmetry.space_group_name_H-M   'P 1'
#
loop_
_entity.id
_entity.type
_entity.pdbx_description
1 polymer ?
#
loop_
_entity_poly.entity_id
_entity_poly.type
_entity_poly.pdbx_seq_one_letter_code
_entity_poly.pdbx_strand_id
1 'polypeptide(L)'
;MDAARIPGRVTISARAYERVAAAVLADELGVPARASRAHVRDAGGALALDLTSGIRADGDPIAASAAAARTRTGERVSALTGALVGDIRLRITHLVTQNRSIS
;
A
#
# COMPACT_ATOMS: atom_id res chain seq x y z
N MET A 1 -24.72 -32.31 -4.32
CA MET A 1 -23.33 -32.61 -3.92
C MET A 1 -22.95 -31.56 -2.89
N ASP A 2 -23.22 -31.86 -1.62
CA ASP A 2 -23.03 -30.92 -0.52
C ASP A 2 -21.54 -30.89 -0.15
N ALA A 3 -20.82 -29.90 -0.65
CA ALA A 3 -19.48 -29.60 -0.16
C ALA A 3 -19.65 -29.01 1.23
N ALA A 4 -19.71 -29.87 2.25
CA ALA A 4 -19.64 -29.47 3.65
C ALA A 4 -18.52 -28.43 3.79
N ARG A 5 -18.86 -27.20 4.15
CA ARG A 5 -17.87 -26.14 4.37
C ARG A 5 -17.00 -26.56 5.55
N ILE A 6 -15.86 -27.16 5.25
CA ILE A 6 -14.84 -27.47 6.25
C ILE A 6 -14.40 -26.12 6.83
N PRO A 7 -14.61 -25.86 8.13
CA PRO A 7 -14.20 -24.59 8.72
C PRO A 7 -12.67 -24.52 8.73
N GLY A 8 -12.11 -23.80 7.76
CA GLY A 8 -10.68 -23.50 7.70
C GLY A 8 -10.40 -22.14 8.32
N ARG A 9 -9.35 -22.01 9.12
CA ARG A 9 -8.80 -20.72 9.55
C ARG A 9 -7.60 -20.38 8.66
N VAL A 10 -7.75 -19.39 7.79
CA VAL A 10 -6.62 -18.83 7.03
C VAL A 10 -5.99 -17.72 7.88
N THR A 11 -4.70 -17.85 8.17
CA THR A 11 -3.95 -16.81 8.86
C THR A 11 -2.95 -16.22 7.88
N ILE A 12 -3.08 -14.92 7.60
CA ILE A 12 -2.12 -14.16 6.82
C ILE A 12 -1.25 -13.39 7.80
N SER A 13 0.07 -13.53 7.70
CA SER A 13 0.99 -12.78 8.55
C SER A 13 0.89 -11.27 8.27
N ALA A 14 1.04 -10.44 9.31
CA ALA A 14 1.13 -8.98 9.14
C ALA A 14 2.18 -8.58 8.09
N ARG A 15 3.32 -9.27 8.08
CA ARG A 15 4.41 -9.05 7.14
C ARG A 15 4.01 -9.27 5.67
N ALA A 16 3.07 -10.16 5.39
CA ALA A 16 2.55 -10.33 4.04
C ALA A 16 1.73 -9.10 3.62
N TYR A 17 0.86 -8.58 4.50
CA TYR A 17 0.13 -7.33 4.25
C TYR A 17 1.07 -6.15 4.05
N GLU A 18 2.12 -6.03 4.86
CA GLU A 18 3.13 -4.98 4.72
C GLU A 18 3.82 -5.03 3.35
N ARG A 19 4.19 -6.22 2.87
CA ARG A 19 4.81 -6.40 1.55
C ARG A 19 3.87 -5.96 0.43
N VAL A 20 2.60 -6.37 0.49
CA VAL A 20 1.60 -5.98 -0.51
C VAL A 20 1.37 -4.47 -0.47
N ALA A 21 1.16 -3.88 0.71
CA ALA A 21 0.91 -2.45 0.86
C ALA A 21 2.09 -1.60 0.39
N ALA A 22 3.33 -1.98 0.72
CA ALA A 22 4.52 -1.27 0.26
C ALA A 22 4.71 -1.33 -1.26
N ALA A 23 4.43 -2.49 -1.87
CA ALA A 23 4.51 -2.66 -3.32
C ALA A 23 3.44 -1.83 -4.04
N VAL A 24 2.18 -1.94 -3.61
CA VAL A 24 1.06 -1.16 -4.17
C VAL A 24 1.34 0.34 -4.06
N LEU A 25 1.81 0.81 -2.90
CA LEU A 25 2.15 2.22 -2.72
C LEU A 25 3.27 2.67 -3.67
N ALA A 26 4.31 1.85 -3.85
CA ALA A 26 5.38 2.14 -4.79
C ALA A 26 4.85 2.27 -6.21
N ASP A 27 3.95 1.39 -6.64
CA ASP A 27 3.30 1.45 -7.95
C ASP A 27 2.44 2.73 -8.10
N GLU A 28 1.61 3.04 -7.10
CA GLU A 28 0.71 4.22 -7.13
C GLU A 28 1.47 5.55 -7.19
N LEU A 29 2.64 5.63 -6.53
CA LEU A 29 3.53 6.78 -6.57
C LEU A 29 4.56 6.69 -7.70
N GLY A 30 4.61 5.55 -8.39
CA GLY A 30 5.61 5.16 -9.37
C GLY A 30 7.06 5.34 -8.91
N VAL A 31 7.34 5.10 -7.64
CA VAL A 31 8.71 5.11 -7.12
C VAL A 31 9.29 3.69 -7.10
N PRO A 32 10.61 3.54 -7.07
CA PRO A 32 11.20 2.22 -6.87
C PRO A 32 10.67 1.55 -5.60
N ALA A 33 10.41 0.25 -5.62
CA ALA A 33 9.86 -0.48 -4.47
C ALA A 33 10.64 -0.26 -3.16
N ARG A 34 11.98 -0.10 -3.25
CA ARG A 34 12.85 0.19 -2.10
C ARG A 34 12.59 1.55 -1.42
N ALA A 35 11.93 2.47 -2.12
CA ALA A 35 11.57 3.79 -1.60
C ALA A 35 10.30 3.75 -0.74
N SER A 36 9.50 2.67 -0.84
CA SER A 36 8.25 2.49 -0.08
C SER A 36 8.44 1.50 1.05
N ARG A 37 7.82 1.81 2.19
CA ARG A 37 7.70 0.93 3.36
C ARG A 37 6.28 1.02 3.90
N ALA A 38 5.80 -0.08 4.45
CA ALA A 38 4.53 -0.15 5.12
C ALA A 38 4.70 -0.89 6.45
N HIS A 39 3.97 -0.44 7.45
CA HIS A 39 3.73 -1.17 8.68
C HIS A 39 2.22 -1.37 8.81
N VAL A 40 1.79 -2.56 9.22
CA VAL A 40 0.37 -2.90 9.34
C VAL A 40 0.07 -3.30 10.77
N ARG A 41 -1.02 -2.76 11.31
CA ARG A 41 -1.57 -3.14 12.61
C ARG A 41 -3.04 -3.49 12.48
N ASP A 42 -3.51 -4.39 13.34
CA ASP A 42 -4.95 -4.57 13.54
C ASP A 42 -5.52 -3.33 14.23
N ALA A 43 -6.71 -2.94 13.79
CA ALA A 43 -7.50 -1.84 14.32
C ALA A 43 -8.96 -2.31 14.47
N GLY A 44 -9.18 -3.36 15.26
CA GLY A 44 -10.51 -3.87 15.55
C GLY A 44 -11.11 -4.67 14.40
N GLY A 45 -10.31 -5.52 13.75
CA GLY A 45 -10.73 -6.34 12.61
C GLY A 45 -10.61 -5.64 11.25
N ALA A 46 -10.19 -4.37 11.23
CA ALA A 46 -9.71 -3.68 10.04
C ALA A 46 -8.20 -3.47 10.12
N LEU A 47 -7.55 -3.32 8.97
CA LEU A 47 -6.14 -2.94 8.89
C LEU A 47 -6.00 -1.42 9.03
N ALA A 48 -5.03 -1.02 9.83
CA ALA A 48 -4.48 0.33 9.78
C ALA A 48 -3.08 0.29 9.17
N LEU A 49 -2.88 1.11 8.14
CA LEU A 49 -1.65 1.16 7.35
C LEU A 49 -0.86 2.41 7.69
N ASP A 50 0.36 2.23 8.21
CA ASP A 50 1.34 3.30 8.35
C ASP A 50 2.34 3.20 7.20
N LEU A 51 2.20 4.10 6.23
CA LEU A 51 2.89 4.11 4.96
C LEU A 51 3.97 5.19 4.95
N THR A 52 5.16 4.85 4.45
CA THR A 52 6.24 5.81 4.22
C THR A 52 6.77 5.63 2.82
N SER A 53 6.88 6.71 2.06
CA SER A 53 7.49 6.64 0.73
C SER A 53 8.20 7.93 0.30
N GLY A 54 8.94 7.84 -0.80
CA GLY A 54 9.26 8.98 -1.64
C GLY A 54 8.11 9.27 -2.61
N ILE A 55 8.16 10.39 -3.32
CA ILE A 55 7.17 10.72 -4.36
C ILE A 55 7.86 11.32 -5.58
N ARG A 56 7.31 11.09 -6.77
CA ARG A 56 7.77 11.78 -7.98
C ARG A 56 7.06 13.13 -8.13
N ALA A 57 7.78 14.12 -8.62
CA ALA A 57 7.24 15.45 -8.93
C ALA A 57 6.90 15.50 -10.43
N ASP A 58 5.77 14.90 -10.81
CA ASP A 58 5.38 14.70 -12.22
C ASP A 58 4.39 15.78 -12.73
N GLY A 59 4.38 16.97 -12.11
CA GLY A 59 3.60 18.13 -12.55
C GLY A 59 2.32 18.41 -11.74
N ASP A 60 1.74 17.40 -11.10
CA ASP A 60 0.64 17.59 -10.16
C ASP A 60 1.15 18.12 -8.80
N PRO A 61 0.30 18.85 -8.04
CA PRO A 61 0.61 19.20 -6.66
C PRO A 61 0.88 17.95 -5.81
N ILE A 62 2.05 17.91 -5.16
CA ILE A 62 2.52 16.77 -4.33
C ILE A 62 1.43 16.27 -3.37
N ALA A 63 0.73 17.19 -2.71
CA ALA A 63 -0.32 16.86 -1.75
C ALA A 63 -1.51 16.13 -2.41
N ALA A 64 -1.90 16.55 -3.61
CA ALA A 64 -2.99 15.91 -4.36
C ALA A 64 -2.59 14.51 -4.82
N SER A 65 -1.38 14.35 -5.38
CA SER A 65 -0.86 13.04 -5.78
C SER A 65 -0.72 12.09 -4.60
N ALA A 66 -0.21 12.56 -3.46
CA ALA A 66 -0.10 11.77 -2.25
C ALA A 66 -1.47 11.35 -1.68
N ALA A 67 -2.45 12.27 -1.67
CA ALA A 67 -3.81 11.96 -1.24
C ALA A 67 -4.48 10.91 -2.15
N ALA A 68 -4.34 11.04 -3.46
CA ALA A 68 -4.88 10.09 -4.42
C ALA A 68 -4.22 8.71 -4.29
N ALA A 69 -2.88 8.66 -4.17
CA ALA A 69 -2.15 7.43 -3.97
C ALA A 69 -2.51 6.74 -2.65
N ARG A 70 -2.73 7.51 -1.57
CA ARG A 70 -3.21 6.99 -0.28
C ARG A 70 -4.55 6.26 -0.44
N THR A 71 -5.52 6.90 -1.09
CA THR A 71 -6.85 6.32 -1.33
C THR A 71 -6.76 5.05 -2.19
N ARG A 72 -6.10 5.14 -3.36
CA ARG A 72 -5.94 4.01 -4.28
C ARG A 72 -5.18 2.84 -3.66
N THR A 73 -4.19 3.12 -2.82
CA THR A 73 -3.46 2.07 -2.08
C THR A 73 -4.41 1.29 -1.16
N GLY A 74 -5.28 1.99 -0.41
CA GLY A 74 -6.26 1.35 0.46
C GLY A 74 -7.22 0.43 -0.29
N GLU A 75 -7.76 0.92 -1.41
CA GLU A 75 -8.66 0.17 -2.27
C GLU A 75 -7.98 -1.08 -2.85
N ARG A 76 -6.78 -0.92 -3.42
CA ARG A 76 -6.02 -2.04 -4.01
C ARG A 76 -5.57 -3.06 -2.97
N VAL A 77 -5.12 -2.65 -1.79
CA VAL A 77 -4.75 -3.58 -0.71
C VAL A 77 -5.98 -4.37 -0.25
N SER A 78 -7.14 -3.71 -0.11
CA SER A 78 -8.38 -4.40 0.26
C SER A 78 -8.77 -5.42 -0.80
N ALA A 79 -8.73 -5.04 -2.08
CA ALA A 79 -9.07 -5.93 -3.20
C ALA A 79 -8.14 -7.14 -3.31
N LEU A 80 -6.82 -6.96 -3.13
CA LEU A 80 -5.83 -8.01 -3.28
C LEU A 80 -5.80 -9.00 -2.11
N THR A 81 -6.16 -8.55 -0.91
CA THR A 81 -5.98 -9.34 0.31
C THR A 81 -7.29 -9.79 0.95
N GLY A 82 -8.42 -9.22 0.52
CA GLY A 82 -9.74 -9.45 1.11
C GLY A 82 -9.92 -8.82 2.50
N ALA A 83 -8.90 -8.13 3.04
CA ALA A 83 -9.00 -7.46 4.33
C ALA A 83 -9.62 -6.06 4.18
N LEU A 84 -10.35 -5.62 5.20
CA LEU A 84 -10.86 -4.25 5.26
C LEU A 84 -9.73 -3.31 5.68
N VAL A 85 -9.46 -2.25 4.91
CA VAL A 85 -8.54 -1.17 5.32
C VAL A 85 -9.35 -0.01 5.90
N GLY A 86 -9.15 0.30 7.18
CA GLY A 86 -9.94 1.31 7.91
C GLY A 86 -9.21 2.64 8.15
N ASP A 87 -7.89 2.62 8.31
CA ASP A 87 -7.08 3.82 8.49
C ASP A 87 -5.80 3.73 7.65
N ILE A 88 -5.38 4.88 7.12
CA ILE A 88 -4.15 4.99 6.34
C ILE A 88 -3.46 6.28 6.71
N ARG A 89 -2.18 6.21 7.05
CA ARG A 89 -1.32 7.38 7.23
C ARG A 89 -0.19 7.29 6.23
N LEU A 90 -0.04 8.31 5.38
CA LEU A 90 1.02 8.37 4.39
C LEU A 90 1.99 9.47 4.76
N ARG A 91 3.25 9.10 5.02
CA ARG A 91 4.36 10.03 5.21
C ARG A 91 5.23 10.07 3.95
N ILE A 92 5.23 11.21 3.28
CA ILE A 92 6.18 11.50 2.21
C ILE A 92 7.48 12.01 2.83
N THR A 93 8.61 11.47 2.42
CA THR A 93 9.92 11.75 3.04
C THR A 93 10.92 12.46 2.13
N HIS A 94 10.81 12.26 0.82
CA HIS A 94 11.74 12.84 -0.16
C HIS A 94 11.13 12.81 -1.56
N LEU A 95 11.71 13.59 -2.47
CA LEU A 95 11.40 13.54 -3.90
C LEU A 95 12.28 12.51 -4.60
N VAL A 96 11.69 11.76 -5.52
CA VAL A 96 12.38 10.80 -6.38
C VAL A 96 12.46 11.38 -7.78
N THR A 97 13.68 11.66 -8.26
CA THR A 97 13.96 12.03 -9.65
C THR A 97 14.23 10.77 -10.46
N GLN A 98 13.68 10.68 -11.67
CA GLN A 98 14.12 9.66 -12.62
C GLN A 98 15.55 9.97 -13.05
N ASN A 99 16.48 9.07 -12.77
CA ASN A 99 17.75 9.08 -13.49
C ASN A 99 17.41 8.66 -14.93
N ARG A 100 17.36 9.61 -15.88
CA ARG A 100 17.37 9.25 -17.30
C ARG A 100 18.71 8.56 -17.56
N SER A 101 18.73 7.23 -17.52
CA SER A 101 19.74 6.49 -18.25
C SER A 101 19.48 6.78 -19.72
N ILE A 102 20.28 7.68 -20.28
CA ILE A 102 20.36 7.90 -21.71
C ILE A 102 20.82 6.56 -22.29
N SER A 103 19.93 5.89 -23.02
CA SER A 103 20.30 4.80 -23.92
C SER A 103 20.21 5.28 -25.35
#